data_AF-A0A377V1A2-F1
#
_entry.id   AF-A0A377V1A2-F1
#
_cell.length_a   1.000
_cell.length_b   1.000
_cell.length_c   1.000
_cell.angle_alpha   90.00
_cell.angle_beta   90.00
_cell.angle_gamma   90.00
#
_symmetry.space_group_name_H-M   'P 1'
#
loop_
_entity.id
_entity.type
_entity.pdbx_description
1 polymer ?
#
loop_
_entity_poly.entity_id
_entity_poly.type
_entity_poly.pdbx_seq_one_letter_code
_entity_poly.pdbx_strand_id
1 'polypeptide(L)'
;MMDYQTAVRGAFFDIAGVAETPDEVAAQARYLDDGLLFLQEGKIIALLPWQEGEAFLHPLKGYVDLRGKLLLPGFVDATFTIRRPR
;
A
#
# COMPACT_ATOMS: atom_id res chain seq x y z
N MET A 1 12.00 12.12 -12.30
CA MET A 1 10.59 12.25 -11.83
C MET A 1 9.86 10.99 -12.26
N MET A 2 9.15 10.32 -11.34
CA MET A 2 8.33 9.17 -11.69
C MET A 2 7.02 9.64 -12.30
N ASP A 3 6.53 8.95 -13.33
CA ASP A 3 5.18 9.19 -13.84
C ASP A 3 4.18 8.39 -13.00
N TYR A 4 3.32 9.11 -12.29
CA TYR A 4 2.29 8.56 -11.41
C TYR A 4 0.99 9.36 -11.53
N GLN A 5 -0.13 8.71 -11.24
CA GLN A 5 -1.47 9.33 -11.17
C GLN A 5 -1.80 9.75 -9.75
N THR A 6 -1.52 8.87 -8.78
CA THR A 6 -1.83 9.11 -7.37
C THR A 6 -0.63 8.77 -6.50
N ALA A 7 -0.38 9.60 -5.49
CA ALA A 7 0.56 9.29 -4.42
C ALA A 7 -0.17 9.35 -3.06
N VAL A 8 0.14 8.42 -2.15
CA VAL A 8 -0.50 8.33 -0.83
C VAL A 8 0.58 8.21 0.24
N ARG A 9 0.55 9.10 1.24
CA ARG A 9 1.48 9.09 2.37
C ARG A 9 0.79 8.55 3.63
N GLY A 10 1.48 7.71 4.39
CA GLY A 10 0.98 7.20 5.68
C GLY A 10 1.80 6.05 6.22
N ALA A 11 1.27 5.38 7.24
CA ALA A 11 1.88 4.17 7.78
C ALA A 11 1.35 2.93 7.03
N PHE A 12 2.23 2.07 6.54
CA PHE A 12 1.89 0.87 5.77
C PHE A 12 2.30 -0.39 6.54
N PHE A 13 1.45 -1.41 6.49
CA PHE A 13 1.79 -2.74 6.97
C PHE A 13 1.33 -3.79 5.96
N ASP A 14 2.22 -4.70 5.59
CA ASP A 14 1.93 -5.82 4.71
C ASP A 14 2.83 -7.03 5.00
N ILE A 15 2.53 -8.15 4.33
CA ILE A 15 3.39 -9.34 4.32
C ILE A 15 4.01 -9.42 2.94
N ALA A 16 5.34 -9.33 2.85
CA ALA A 16 6.06 -9.15 1.59
C ALA A 16 6.14 -10.43 0.72
N GLY A 17 5.75 -11.58 1.25
CA GLY A 17 5.78 -12.86 0.55
C GLY A 17 4.78 -13.88 1.08
N VAL A 18 4.66 -15.00 0.38
CA VAL A 18 3.82 -16.13 0.82
C VAL A 18 4.54 -16.86 1.95
N ALA A 19 3.81 -17.29 2.97
CA ALA A 19 4.31 -18.07 4.08
C ALA A 19 3.58 -19.41 4.15
N GLU A 20 4.28 -20.46 4.54
CA GLU A 20 3.71 -21.77 4.85
C GLU A 20 3.63 -22.02 6.36
N THR A 21 4.39 -21.26 7.16
CA THR A 21 4.40 -21.33 8.63
C THR A 21 4.10 -19.98 9.29
N PRO A 22 3.58 -19.95 10.54
CA PRO A 22 3.37 -18.70 11.27
C PRO A 22 4.64 -17.89 11.50
N ASP A 23 5.78 -18.56 11.72
CA ASP A 23 7.08 -17.89 11.93
C ASP A 23 7.54 -17.18 10.64
N GLU A 24 7.29 -17.78 9.48
CA GLU A 24 7.54 -17.15 8.17
C GLU A 24 6.66 -15.92 7.94
N VAL A 25 5.41 -15.90 8.43
CA VAL A 25 4.56 -14.71 8.36
C VAL A 25 5.22 -13.57 9.13
N ALA A 26 5.69 -13.83 10.34
CA ALA A 26 6.37 -12.82 11.16
C ALA A 26 7.66 -12.34 10.49
N ALA A 27 8.44 -13.23 9.90
CA ALA A 27 9.68 -12.89 9.19
C ALA A 27 9.44 -12.05 7.92
N GLN A 28 8.28 -12.19 7.29
CA GLN A 28 7.90 -11.45 6.07
C GLN A 28 7.06 -10.20 6.36
N ALA A 29 6.71 -9.95 7.63
CA ALA A 29 5.97 -8.77 8.01
C ALA A 29 6.82 -7.52 7.79
N ARG A 30 6.27 -6.57 7.04
CA ARG A 30 6.90 -5.28 6.75
C ARG A 30 6.03 -4.17 7.31
N TYR A 31 6.64 -3.33 8.13
CA TYR A 31 6.05 -2.10 8.62
C TYR A 31 6.86 -0.91 8.14
N LEU A 32 6.17 0.09 7.59
CA LEU A 32 6.74 1.37 7.19
C LEU A 32 5.91 2.48 7.84
N ASP A 33 6.50 3.18 8.81
CA ASP A 33 5.81 4.16 9.65
C ASP A 33 5.43 5.45 8.88
N ASP A 34 6.32 5.91 8.00
CA ASP A 34 6.14 7.08 7.14
C ASP A 34 6.53 6.74 5.69
N GLY A 35 5.61 6.09 5.00
CA GLY A 35 5.78 5.66 3.61
C GLY A 35 5.07 6.54 2.59
N LEU A 36 5.44 6.38 1.33
CA LEU A 36 4.82 6.98 0.16
C LEU A 36 4.56 5.91 -0.91
N LEU A 37 3.28 5.66 -1.19
CA LEU A 37 2.80 4.72 -2.20
C LEU A 37 2.47 5.47 -3.48
N PHE A 38 3.09 5.09 -4.60
CA PHE A 38 2.81 5.62 -5.93
C PHE A 38 1.95 4.64 -6.73
N LEU A 39 0.91 5.16 -7.36
CA LEU A 39 -0.06 4.42 -8.16
C LEU A 39 -0.14 4.97 -9.58
N GLN A 40 -0.20 4.06 -10.55
CA GLN A 40 -0.44 4.35 -11.96
C GLN A 40 -1.38 3.29 -12.52
N GLU A 41 -2.48 3.71 -13.16
CA GLU A 41 -3.46 2.83 -13.81
C GLU A 41 -3.96 1.72 -12.89
N GLY A 42 -4.22 2.06 -11.62
CA GLY A 42 -4.69 1.12 -10.60
C GLY A 42 -3.64 0.11 -10.12
N LYS A 43 -2.36 0.27 -10.49
CA LYS A 43 -1.25 -0.58 -10.05
C LYS A 43 -0.29 0.18 -9.16
N ILE A 44 0.33 -0.54 -8.23
CA ILE A 44 1.46 -0.05 -7.44
C ILE A 44 2.69 0.00 -8.34
N ILE A 45 3.31 1.17 -8.45
CA ILE A 45 4.58 1.33 -9.18
C ILE A 45 5.77 1.49 -8.23
N ALA A 46 5.54 1.98 -7.01
CA ALA A 46 6.55 2.06 -5.96
C ALA A 46 5.90 2.21 -4.57
N LEU A 47 6.53 1.64 -3.55
CA LEU A 47 6.30 1.93 -2.14
C LEU A 47 7.67 2.23 -1.53
N LEU A 48 7.88 3.47 -1.07
CA LEU A 48 9.17 3.96 -0.59
C LEU A 48 9.01 4.62 0.79
N PRO A 49 10.06 4.65 1.63
CA PRO A 49 10.12 5.59 2.75
C PRO A 49 9.92 7.02 2.27
N TRP A 50 9.25 7.86 3.08
CA TRP A 50 8.96 9.24 2.72
C TRP A 50 10.21 10.02 2.29
N GLN A 51 11.32 9.86 3.02
CA GLN A 51 12.58 10.58 2.79
C GLN A 51 13.17 10.29 1.40
N GLU A 52 12.92 9.09 0.86
CA GLU A 52 13.36 8.72 -0.49
C GLU A 52 12.30 9.06 -1.54
N GLY A 53 11.03 8.86 -1.20
CA GLY A 53 9.89 9.05 -2.10
C GLY A 53 9.61 10.51 -2.45
N GLU A 54 9.82 11.45 -1.52
CA GLU A 54 9.43 12.85 -1.71
C GLU A 54 10.13 13.49 -2.92
N ALA A 55 11.34 13.07 -3.24
CA ALA A 55 12.11 13.55 -4.39
C ALA A 55 11.47 13.19 -5.75
N PHE A 56 10.58 12.19 -5.78
CA PHE A 56 9.88 11.77 -7.00
C PHE A 56 8.52 12.44 -7.19
N LEU A 57 8.02 13.16 -6.18
CA LEU A 57 6.72 13.85 -6.25
C LEU A 57 6.72 14.92 -7.35
N HIS A 58 5.61 15.00 -8.07
CA HIS A 58 5.38 16.07 -9.02
C HIS A 58 4.98 17.35 -8.27
N PRO A 59 5.65 18.50 -8.47
CA PRO A 59 5.41 19.75 -7.74
C PRO A 59 3.95 20.22 -7.73
N LEU A 60 3.20 19.89 -8.79
CA LEU A 60 1.80 20.30 -8.98
C LEU A 60 0.75 19.21 -8.66
N LYS A 61 1.13 17.92 -8.54
CA LYS A 61 0.13 16.84 -8.32
C LYS A 61 -0.14 16.56 -6.84
N GLY A 62 0.82 16.86 -5.97
CA GLY A 62 0.70 16.58 -4.54
C GLY A 62 0.57 15.09 -4.22
N TYR A 63 0.02 14.80 -3.04
CA TYR A 63 -0.27 13.46 -2.51
C TYR A 63 -1.46 13.49 -1.54
N VAL A 64 -2.07 12.34 -1.31
CA VAL A 64 -3.09 12.15 -0.28
C VAL A 64 -2.41 11.85 1.05
N ASP A 65 -2.67 12.66 2.07
CA ASP A 65 -2.10 12.48 3.41
C ASP A 65 -3.05 11.68 4.32
N LEU A 66 -2.63 10.47 4.68
CA LEU A 66 -3.34 9.56 5.59
C LEU A 66 -2.48 9.22 6.81
N ARG A 67 -1.51 10.06 7.17
CA ARG A 67 -0.75 9.91 8.42
C ARG A 67 -1.69 9.85 9.62
N GLY A 68 -1.31 9.05 10.61
CA GLY A 68 -2.17 8.72 11.75
C GLY A 68 -3.19 7.61 11.47
N LYS A 69 -3.24 7.07 10.24
CA LYS A 69 -3.96 5.84 9.90
C LYS A 69 -2.97 4.72 9.56
N LEU A 70 -3.40 3.47 9.74
CA LEU A 70 -2.69 2.28 9.27
C LEU A 70 -3.30 1.82 7.94
N LEU A 71 -2.49 1.80 6.89
CA LEU A 71 -2.84 1.32 5.56
C LEU A 71 -2.44 -0.16 5.41
N LEU A 72 -3.39 -0.96 4.96
CA LEU A 72 -3.24 -2.40 4.73
C LEU A 72 -3.61 -2.73 3.27
N PRO A 73 -3.11 -3.84 2.71
CA PRO A 73 -3.73 -4.46 1.55
C PRO A 73 -5.22 -4.71 1.78
N GLY A 74 -6.02 -4.67 0.72
CA GLY A 74 -7.44 -5.01 0.82
C GLY A 74 -7.63 -6.44 1.31
N PHE A 75 -8.54 -6.64 2.28
CA PHE A 75 -8.84 -7.97 2.78
C PHE A 75 -9.48 -8.85 1.70
N VAL A 76 -9.08 -10.12 1.67
CA VAL A 76 -9.66 -11.13 0.78
C VAL A 76 -10.68 -11.93 1.57
N ASP A 77 -11.94 -11.85 1.15
CA ASP A 77 -13.00 -12.73 1.63
C ASP A 77 -13.06 -13.97 0.72
N ALA A 78 -12.66 -15.12 1.26
CA ALA A 78 -12.66 -16.38 0.54
C ALA A 78 -14.03 -17.09 0.55
N THR A 79 -15.02 -16.59 1.30
CA THR A 79 -16.33 -17.24 1.42
C THR A 79 -17.44 -16.21 1.65
N PHE A 80 -18.11 -15.83 0.57
CA PHE A 80 -19.36 -15.07 0.61
C PHE A 80 -20.44 -15.76 -0.23
N THR A 81 -21.72 -15.49 0.04
CA THR A 81 -22.83 -15.91 -0.83
C THR A 81 -23.58 -14.69 -1.37
N ILE A 82 -23.51 -14.45 -2.70
CA ILE A 82 -24.41 -13.49 -3.36
C ILE A 82 -25.73 -14.20 -3.61
N ARG A 83 -26.81 -13.70 -2.98
CA ARG A 83 -28.18 -14.09 -3.35
C ARG A 83 -28.56 -13.36 -4.63
N ARG A 84 -28.96 -14.08 -5.67
CA ARG A 84 -29.64 -13.45 -6.81
C ARG A 84 -31.09 -13.12 -6.44
N PRO A 85 -31.62 -11.96 -6.86
CA PRO A 85 -33.03 -11.66 -6.69
C PRO A 85 -33.86 -12.72 -7.43
N ARG A 86 -35.02 -13.07 -6.83
CA ARG A 86 -36.02 -13.96 -7.45
C ARG A 86 -36.65 -13.30 -8.67
#